data_AF-A0A2V9PB40-F1
#
_entry.id   AF-A0A2V9PB40-F1
#
_cell.length_a   1.000
_cell.length_b   1.000
_cell.length_c   1.000
_cell.angle_alpha   90.00
_cell.angle_beta   90.00
_cell.angle_gamma   90.00
#
_symmetry.space_group_name_H-M   'P 1'
#
loop_
_entity.id
_entity.type
_entity.pdbx_description
1 polymer ?
#
loop_
_entity_poly.entity_id
_entity_poly.type
_entity_poly.pdbx_seq_one_letter_code
_entity_poly.pdbx_strand_id
1 'polypeptide(L)'
;WYLASLLLFLLALLGKLSVAAFPAVLLGLDLFIEKRPLSRSIADKIPFVLLAALAAVAVQHAQPGTGARPDISMRATSFVQGMWLLTGLGNYVLYRVPPANGTVLAQLAGAIFLLALFMFPLLLRKRYPLATVLIYWILFTYLPTQVLPFSYPVTDRYFFLPSVGAVILIAWLVFKATDHLPKWNIVAATALVAAISFVWLRKTVDYMSEWQDPRSVWYAATRKTNDVHVYYEGIPRQIGKDGNKDEESSTSRRTSRTARFARLER
;
A
#
# COMPACT_ATOMS: atom_id res chain seq x y z
N TRP A 1 -17.54 15.14 -21.26
CA TRP A 1 -16.93 14.94 -19.92
C TRP A 1 -17.02 13.50 -19.41
N TYR A 2 -18.19 12.86 -19.35
CA TYR A 2 -18.33 11.49 -18.82
C TYR A 2 -17.55 10.41 -19.60
N LEU A 3 -17.61 10.42 -20.94
CA LEU A 3 -16.80 9.49 -21.75
C LEU A 3 -15.30 9.71 -21.57
N ALA A 4 -14.87 10.96 -21.40
CA ALA A 4 -13.46 11.29 -21.15
C ALA A 4 -13.01 10.77 -19.77
N SER A 5 -13.85 10.88 -18.72
CA SER A 5 -13.50 10.32 -17.41
C SER A 5 -13.44 8.79 -17.43
N LEU A 6 -14.31 8.13 -18.20
CA LEU A 6 -14.28 6.68 -18.38
C LEU A 6 -13.02 6.23 -19.14
N LEU A 7 -12.63 6.95 -20.19
CA LEU A 7 -11.37 6.70 -20.91
C LEU A 7 -10.15 6.90 -20.01
N LEU A 8 -10.08 8.00 -19.26
CA LEU A 8 -8.99 8.26 -18.32
C LEU A 8 -8.92 7.21 -17.22
N PHE A 9 -10.07 6.77 -16.71
CA PHE A 9 -10.13 5.67 -15.74
C PHE A 9 -9.63 4.36 -16.34
N LEU A 10 -10.02 4.02 -17.57
CA LEU A 10 -9.54 2.83 -18.27
C LEU A 10 -8.01 2.88 -18.44
N LEU A 11 -7.46 4.01 -18.91
CA LEU A 11 -6.02 4.19 -19.05
C LEU A 11 -5.30 4.04 -17.69
N ALA A 12 -5.85 4.64 -16.63
CA ALA A 12 -5.29 4.51 -15.29
C ALA A 12 -5.36 3.07 -14.76
N LEU A 13 -6.46 2.36 -15.03
CA LEU A 13 -6.68 0.97 -14.64
C LEU A 13 -5.71 0.02 -15.37
N LEU A 14 -5.47 0.26 -16.66
CA LEU A 14 -4.47 -0.46 -17.46
C LEU A 14 -3.04 -0.22 -16.94
N GLY A 15 -2.76 0.99 -16.45
CA GLY A 15 -1.48 1.30 -15.82
C GLY A 15 -1.31 0.64 -14.45
N LYS A 16 -2.39 0.56 -13.63
CA LYS A 16 -2.30 0.00 -12.28
C LYS A 16 -3.64 -0.47 -11.70
N LEU A 17 -3.66 -1.72 -11.23
CA LEU A 17 -4.85 -2.33 -10.63
C LEU A 17 -5.33 -1.63 -9.33
N SER A 18 -4.48 -0.91 -8.61
CA SER A 18 -4.90 -0.17 -7.40
C SER A 18 -5.97 0.89 -7.69
N VAL A 19 -6.11 1.31 -8.96
CA VAL A 19 -7.15 2.24 -9.43
C VAL A 19 -8.53 1.58 -9.46
N ALA A 20 -8.64 0.25 -9.46
CA ALA A 20 -9.91 -0.47 -9.49
C ALA A 20 -10.88 -0.07 -8.36
N ALA A 21 -10.37 0.35 -7.20
CA ALA A 21 -11.17 0.81 -6.07
C ALA A 21 -11.52 2.31 -6.11
N PHE A 22 -11.00 3.07 -7.07
CA PHE A 22 -11.25 4.51 -7.19
C PHE A 22 -12.74 4.89 -7.36
N PRO A 23 -13.62 4.09 -8.00
CA PRO A 23 -15.05 4.41 -8.05
C PRO A 23 -15.70 4.51 -6.66
N ALA A 24 -15.18 3.80 -5.65
CA ALA A 24 -15.64 3.93 -4.27
C ALA A 24 -15.25 5.29 -3.65
N VAL A 25 -14.11 5.86 -4.06
CA VAL A 25 -13.69 7.21 -3.66
C VAL A 25 -14.63 8.26 -4.28
N LEU A 26 -14.96 8.11 -5.56
CA LEU A 26 -15.93 8.98 -6.24
C LEU A 26 -17.32 8.90 -5.59
N LEU A 27 -17.75 7.69 -5.19
CA LEU A 27 -18.99 7.51 -4.44
C LEU A 27 -18.94 8.24 -3.09
N GLY A 28 -17.82 8.18 -2.36
CA GLY A 28 -17.63 8.96 -1.14
C GLY A 28 -17.76 10.47 -1.35
N LEU A 29 -17.17 10.98 -2.44
CA LEU A 29 -17.26 12.40 -2.81
C LEU A 29 -18.71 12.81 -3.10
N ASP A 30 -19.43 12.03 -3.90
CA ASP A 30 -20.84 12.28 -4.23
C ASP A 30 -21.72 12.33 -2.97
N LEU A 31 -21.50 11.40 -2.03
CA LEU A 31 -22.37 11.25 -0.85
C LEU A 31 -22.06 12.29 0.24
N PHE A 32 -20.78 12.52 0.54
CA PHE A 32 -20.39 13.33 1.69
C PHE A 32 -20.16 14.80 1.36
N ILE A 33 -19.68 15.11 0.15
CA ILE A 33 -19.39 16.49 -0.29
C ILE A 33 -20.54 17.02 -1.12
N GLU A 34 -20.89 16.32 -2.20
CA GLU A 34 -21.92 16.80 -3.13
C GLU A 34 -23.35 16.52 -2.66
N LYS A 35 -23.52 15.65 -1.64
CA LYS A 35 -24.81 15.27 -1.04
C LYS A 35 -25.81 14.74 -2.07
N ARG A 36 -25.32 14.04 -3.10
CA ARG A 36 -26.16 13.41 -4.14
C ARG A 36 -26.92 12.21 -3.58
N PRO A 37 -28.11 11.89 -4.14
CA PRO A 37 -28.82 10.68 -3.77
C PRO A 37 -28.00 9.42 -4.13
N LEU A 38 -28.05 8.42 -3.26
CA LEU A 38 -27.24 7.21 -3.38
C LEU A 38 -27.51 6.45 -4.69
N SER A 39 -28.78 6.33 -5.09
CA SER A 39 -29.17 5.60 -6.30
C SER A 39 -28.53 6.16 -7.56
N ARG A 40 -28.59 7.49 -7.74
CA ARG A 40 -27.98 8.18 -8.88
C ARG A 40 -26.45 8.08 -8.84
N SER A 41 -25.87 8.25 -7.66
CA SER A 41 -24.42 8.15 -7.47
C SER A 41 -23.92 6.75 -7.84
N ILE A 42 -24.62 5.69 -7.43
CA ILE A 42 -24.27 4.31 -7.83
C ILE A 42 -24.44 4.12 -9.33
N ALA A 43 -25.56 4.53 -9.90
CA ALA A 43 -25.86 4.36 -11.33
C ALA A 43 -24.76 4.96 -12.22
N ASP A 44 -24.29 6.17 -11.90
CA ASP A 44 -23.22 6.86 -12.62
C ASP A 44 -21.86 6.13 -12.56
N LYS A 45 -21.66 5.23 -11.58
CA LYS A 45 -20.39 4.52 -11.35
C LYS A 45 -20.42 3.07 -11.87
N ILE A 46 -21.58 2.56 -12.30
CA ILE A 46 -21.71 1.20 -12.85
C ILE A 46 -20.65 0.93 -13.95
N PRO A 47 -20.46 1.81 -14.95
CA PRO A 47 -19.46 1.53 -16.01
C PRO A 47 -18.03 1.43 -15.48
N PHE A 48 -17.66 2.22 -14.47
CA PHE A 48 -16.35 2.16 -13.84
C PHE A 48 -16.15 0.86 -13.06
N VAL A 49 -17.18 0.43 -12.33
CA VAL A 49 -17.16 -0.83 -11.57
C VAL A 49 -17.08 -2.03 -12.51
N LEU A 50 -17.78 -2.00 -13.65
CA LEU A 50 -17.69 -3.06 -14.66
C LEU A 50 -16.27 -3.19 -15.22
N LEU A 51 -15.63 -2.06 -15.60
CA LEU A 51 -14.24 -2.06 -16.05
C LEU A 51 -13.28 -2.58 -14.97
N ALA A 52 -13.46 -2.14 -13.72
CA ALA A 52 -12.66 -2.59 -12.59
C ALA A 52 -12.80 -4.10 -12.34
N ALA A 53 -14.02 -4.63 -12.44
CA ALA A 53 -14.31 -6.06 -12.27
C ALA A 53 -13.66 -6.89 -13.38
N LEU A 54 -13.76 -6.45 -14.64
CA LEU A 54 -13.10 -7.12 -15.77
C LEU A 54 -11.58 -7.18 -15.58
N ALA A 55 -10.95 -6.08 -15.16
CA ALA A 55 -9.52 -6.05 -14.87
C ALA A 55 -9.15 -6.96 -13.69
N ALA A 56 -9.96 -6.98 -12.62
CA ALA A 56 -9.71 -7.83 -11.46
C ALA A 56 -9.77 -9.32 -11.84
N VAL A 57 -10.75 -9.74 -12.63
CA VAL A 57 -10.88 -11.12 -13.14
C VAL A 57 -9.67 -11.48 -14.02
N ALA A 58 -9.29 -10.60 -14.96
CA ALA A 58 -8.13 -10.82 -15.82
C ALA A 58 -6.84 -11.01 -15.01
N VAL A 59 -6.63 -10.19 -13.97
CA VAL A 59 -5.46 -10.31 -13.10
C VAL A 59 -5.52 -11.58 -12.25
N GLN A 60 -6.69 -11.95 -11.73
CA GLN A 60 -6.85 -13.17 -10.94
C GLN A 60 -6.50 -14.42 -11.75
N HIS A 61 -6.85 -14.46 -13.04
CA HIS A 61 -6.47 -15.56 -13.93
C HIS A 61 -4.99 -15.54 -14.33
N ALA A 62 -4.36 -14.38 -14.38
CA ALA A 62 -2.94 -14.24 -14.74
C ALA A 62 -1.99 -14.53 -13.57
N GLN A 63 -2.46 -14.41 -12.32
CA GLN A 63 -1.62 -14.62 -11.13
C GLN A 63 -1.56 -16.10 -10.72
N PRO A 64 -0.35 -16.65 -10.49
CA PRO A 64 -0.23 -17.98 -9.92
C PRO A 64 -0.79 -17.99 -8.50
N GLY A 65 -1.55 -19.03 -8.16
CA GLY A 65 -2.04 -19.21 -6.79
C GLY A 65 -0.87 -19.30 -5.82
N THR A 66 -0.86 -18.46 -4.79
CA THR A 66 0.23 -18.39 -3.81
C THR A 66 0.17 -19.48 -2.75
N GLY A 67 -0.93 -20.24 -2.69
CA GLY A 67 -1.19 -21.25 -1.66
C GLY A 67 -1.42 -20.66 -0.25
N ALA A 68 -1.15 -19.37 -0.06
CA ALA A 68 -1.35 -18.66 1.18
C ALA A 68 -2.84 -18.53 1.49
N ARG A 69 -3.22 -18.84 2.74
CA ARG A 69 -4.58 -18.64 3.28
C ARG A 69 -4.50 -17.57 4.37
N PRO A 70 -4.49 -16.29 3.99
CA PRO A 70 -4.34 -15.20 4.93
C PRO A 70 -5.60 -15.05 5.78
N ASP A 71 -5.44 -15.20 7.10
CA ASP A 71 -6.52 -14.99 8.05
C ASP A 71 -6.77 -13.49 8.33
N ILE A 72 -7.79 -13.18 9.12
CA ILE A 72 -8.17 -11.81 9.43
C ILE A 72 -7.10 -11.09 10.26
N SER A 73 -6.42 -11.80 11.16
CA SER A 73 -5.38 -11.22 12.03
C SER A 73 -4.14 -10.81 11.24
N MET A 74 -3.75 -11.62 10.25
CA MET A 74 -2.68 -11.33 9.32
C MET A 74 -3.01 -10.08 8.49
N ARG A 75 -4.24 -9.98 7.98
CA ARG A 75 -4.70 -8.80 7.23
C ARG A 75 -4.72 -7.54 8.10
N ALA A 76 -5.22 -7.62 9.32
CA ALA A 76 -5.19 -6.50 10.26
C ALA A 76 -3.75 -6.05 10.58
N THR A 77 -2.84 -6.99 10.84
CA THR A 77 -1.42 -6.69 11.08
C THR A 77 -0.74 -6.09 9.85
N SER A 78 -1.00 -6.64 8.67
CA SER A 78 -0.51 -6.12 7.39
C SER A 78 -1.05 -4.71 7.12
N PHE A 79 -2.30 -4.46 7.51
CA PHE A 79 -2.90 -3.15 7.41
C PHE A 79 -2.15 -2.12 8.28
N VAL A 80 -1.91 -2.44 9.55
CA VAL A 80 -1.16 -1.57 10.47
C VAL A 80 0.26 -1.31 9.97
N GLN A 81 0.97 -2.35 9.54
CA GLN A 81 2.30 -2.20 8.94
C GLN A 81 2.26 -1.31 7.69
N GLY A 82 1.20 -1.43 6.89
CA GLY A 82 0.99 -0.58 5.73
C GLY A 82 0.75 0.89 6.07
N MET A 83 -0.09 1.16 7.07
CA MET A 83 -0.32 2.52 7.56
C MET A 83 0.96 3.12 8.14
N TRP A 84 1.77 2.33 8.85
CA TRP A 84 3.09 2.76 9.30
C TRP A 84 4.01 3.14 8.13
N LEU A 85 4.00 2.35 7.04
CA LEU A 85 4.77 2.66 5.84
C LEU A 85 4.29 3.95 5.16
N LEU A 86 2.98 4.17 5.10
CA LEU A 86 2.36 5.36 4.51
C LEU A 86 2.79 6.67 5.21
N THR A 87 3.20 6.62 6.49
CA THR A 87 3.75 7.79 7.19
C THR A 87 5.13 8.24 6.67
N GLY A 88 5.82 7.40 5.90
CA GLY A 88 7.19 7.62 5.47
C GLY A 88 8.24 7.46 6.58
N LEU A 89 7.83 7.10 7.81
CA LEU A 89 8.73 6.84 8.93
C LEU A 89 9.21 5.37 8.99
N GLY A 90 8.49 4.48 8.30
CA GLY A 90 8.89 3.09 8.13
C GLY A 90 10.19 2.93 7.32
N ASN A 91 10.85 1.79 7.52
CA ASN A 91 11.94 1.39 6.62
C ASN A 91 11.35 0.89 5.30
N TYR A 92 11.86 1.42 4.19
CA TYR A 92 11.52 0.92 2.87
C TYR A 92 11.97 -0.55 2.72
N VAL A 93 11.08 -1.44 2.27
CA VAL A 93 11.40 -2.85 2.03
C VAL A 93 10.58 -3.30 0.82
N LEU A 94 11.27 -3.68 -0.28
CA LEU A 94 10.62 -4.12 -1.53
C LEU A 94 9.48 -5.13 -1.27
N TYR A 95 9.78 -6.13 -0.45
CA TYR A 95 8.85 -7.19 -0.07
C TYR A 95 8.95 -7.47 1.42
N ARG A 96 7.90 -7.12 2.16
CA ARG A 96 7.79 -7.47 3.57
C ARG A 96 7.21 -8.85 3.71
N VAL A 97 7.89 -9.68 4.51
CA VAL A 97 7.40 -11.02 4.88
C VAL A 97 5.99 -10.88 5.45
N PRO A 98 5.00 -11.63 4.93
CA PRO A 98 3.66 -11.65 5.50
C PRO A 98 3.73 -12.02 6.99
N PRO A 99 3.00 -11.30 7.87
CA PRO A 99 2.86 -11.72 9.25
C PRO A 99 2.35 -13.16 9.34
N ALA A 100 2.67 -13.87 10.42
CA ALA A 100 2.07 -15.17 10.67
C ALA A 100 0.56 -15.03 10.94
N ASN A 101 -0.20 -16.06 10.56
CA ASN A 101 -1.59 -16.20 10.99
C ASN A 101 -1.65 -16.26 12.53
N GLY A 102 -2.70 -15.70 13.08
CA GLY A 102 -2.89 -15.52 14.51
C GLY A 102 -3.90 -16.48 15.10
N THR A 103 -4.02 -16.45 16.42
CA THR A 103 -5.02 -17.20 17.17
C THR A 103 -6.44 -16.71 16.85
N VAL A 104 -7.46 -17.48 17.22
CA VAL A 104 -8.88 -17.08 17.06
C VAL A 104 -9.16 -15.72 17.72
N LEU A 105 -8.57 -15.46 18.90
CA LEU A 105 -8.71 -14.18 19.58
C LEU A 105 -8.09 -13.04 18.76
N ALA A 106 -6.91 -13.25 18.17
CA ALA A 106 -6.27 -12.26 17.30
C ALA A 106 -7.10 -12.00 16.03
N GLN A 107 -7.77 -13.02 15.49
CA GLN A 107 -8.67 -12.86 14.34
C GLN A 107 -9.92 -12.04 14.68
N LEU A 108 -10.53 -12.29 15.85
CA LEU A 108 -11.66 -11.50 16.35
C LEU A 108 -11.24 -10.05 16.61
N ALA A 109 -10.11 -9.83 17.28
CA ALA A 109 -9.56 -8.49 17.50
C ALA A 109 -9.26 -7.76 16.18
N GLY A 110 -8.67 -8.48 15.21
CA GLY A 110 -8.41 -7.96 13.87
C GLY A 110 -9.70 -7.59 13.12
N ALA A 111 -10.75 -8.40 13.22
CA ALA A 111 -12.05 -8.12 12.61
C ALA A 111 -12.69 -6.86 13.21
N ILE A 112 -12.69 -6.75 14.54
CA ILE A 112 -13.20 -5.58 15.26
C ILE A 112 -12.41 -4.33 14.88
N PHE A 113 -11.08 -4.43 14.84
CA PHE A 113 -10.20 -3.33 14.46
C PHE A 113 -10.49 -2.83 13.04
N LEU A 114 -10.56 -3.74 12.05
CA LEU A 114 -10.84 -3.39 10.67
C LEU A 114 -12.24 -2.79 10.50
N LEU A 115 -13.24 -3.34 11.19
CA LEU A 115 -14.59 -2.78 11.19
C LEU A 115 -14.60 -1.37 11.79
N ALA A 116 -13.98 -1.18 12.95
CA ALA A 116 -13.87 0.12 13.62
C ALA A 116 -13.16 1.14 12.71
N LEU A 117 -12.10 0.72 12.03
CA LEU A 117 -11.36 1.57 11.10
C LEU A 117 -12.23 2.03 9.91
N PHE A 118 -13.05 1.15 9.33
CA PHE A 118 -13.96 1.52 8.24
C PHE A 118 -15.17 2.34 8.71
N MET A 119 -15.60 2.18 9.96
CA MET A 119 -16.73 2.91 10.53
C MET A 119 -16.33 4.29 11.08
N PHE A 120 -15.10 4.46 11.56
CA PHE A 120 -14.61 5.70 12.17
C PHE A 120 -14.83 6.95 11.30
N PRO A 121 -14.57 6.97 9.98
CA PRO A 121 -14.79 8.15 9.14
C PRO A 121 -16.25 8.61 9.10
N LEU A 122 -17.22 7.72 9.35
CA LEU A 122 -18.65 8.08 9.40
C LEU A 122 -19.00 8.94 10.61
N LEU A 123 -18.19 8.89 11.68
CA LEU A 123 -18.35 9.77 12.84
C LEU A 123 -17.98 11.21 12.47
N LEU A 124 -17.04 11.38 11.53
CA LEU A 124 -16.55 12.69 11.07
C LEU A 124 -17.46 13.31 10.00
N ARG A 125 -18.32 12.53 9.33
CA ARG A 125 -19.03 12.92 8.09
C ARG A 125 -19.85 14.21 8.18
N LYS A 126 -20.42 14.51 9.35
CA LYS A 126 -21.25 15.72 9.54
C LYS A 126 -20.42 16.98 9.74
N ARG A 127 -19.29 16.86 10.44
CA ARG A 127 -18.44 18.00 10.85
C ARG A 127 -17.31 18.27 9.86
N TYR A 128 -16.73 17.20 9.32
CA TYR A 128 -15.57 17.24 8.45
C TYR A 128 -15.75 16.30 7.24
N PRO A 129 -16.71 16.57 6.33
CA PRO A 129 -16.99 15.69 5.21
C PRO A 129 -15.79 15.48 4.29
N LEU A 130 -14.93 16.51 4.13
CA LEU A 130 -13.70 16.39 3.34
C LEU A 130 -12.72 15.40 3.96
N ALA A 131 -12.51 15.45 5.29
CA ALA A 131 -11.68 14.48 5.98
C ALA A 131 -12.24 13.06 5.84
N THR A 132 -13.57 12.89 5.93
CA THR A 132 -14.21 11.59 5.71
C THR A 132 -13.91 11.03 4.33
N VAL A 133 -14.03 11.83 3.26
CA VAL A 133 -13.71 11.41 1.89
C VAL A 133 -12.23 11.06 1.74
N LEU A 134 -11.33 11.87 2.30
CA LEU A 134 -9.88 11.63 2.20
C LEU A 134 -9.45 10.38 2.97
N ILE A 135 -10.04 10.09 4.14
CA ILE A 135 -9.79 8.83 4.84
C ILE A 135 -10.32 7.66 4.02
N TYR A 136 -11.54 7.75 3.46
CA TYR A 136 -12.05 6.70 2.57
C TYR A 136 -11.24 6.53 1.29
N TRP A 137 -10.64 7.60 0.76
CA TRP A 137 -9.68 7.50 -0.34
C TRP A 137 -8.54 6.57 0.05
N ILE A 138 -7.89 6.82 1.19
CA ILE A 138 -6.77 5.99 1.68
C ILE A 138 -7.23 4.54 1.87
N LEU A 139 -8.36 4.32 2.57
CA LEU A 139 -8.87 2.99 2.87
C LEU A 139 -9.25 2.19 1.60
N PHE A 140 -10.03 2.78 0.70
CA PHE A 140 -10.49 2.09 -0.51
C PHE A 140 -9.35 1.83 -1.48
N THR A 141 -8.43 2.78 -1.68
CA THR A 141 -7.33 2.59 -2.64
C THR A 141 -6.25 1.62 -2.14
N TYR A 142 -6.18 1.39 -0.82
CA TYR A 142 -5.33 0.35 -0.23
C TYR A 142 -6.03 -1.03 -0.16
N LEU A 143 -7.37 -1.06 -0.16
CA LEU A 143 -8.15 -2.29 -0.02
C LEU A 143 -7.81 -3.40 -1.05
N PRO A 144 -7.61 -3.13 -2.36
CA PRO A 144 -7.27 -4.17 -3.33
C PRO A 144 -6.06 -5.01 -2.93
N THR A 145 -5.09 -4.40 -2.25
CA THR A 145 -3.85 -5.10 -1.86
C THR A 145 -4.07 -6.00 -0.65
N GLN A 146 -5.14 -5.75 0.11
CA GLN A 146 -5.55 -6.58 1.22
C GLN A 146 -6.48 -7.71 0.80
N VAL A 147 -7.24 -7.55 -0.30
CA VAL A 147 -8.24 -8.53 -0.74
C VAL A 147 -7.64 -9.55 -1.71
N LEU A 148 -6.80 -9.11 -2.63
CA LEU A 148 -6.20 -9.97 -3.65
C LEU A 148 -5.12 -10.88 -3.05
N PRO A 149 -4.93 -12.10 -3.60
CA PRO A 149 -4.04 -13.13 -3.04
C PRO A 149 -2.55 -12.87 -3.35
N PHE A 150 -2.07 -11.65 -3.13
CA PHE A 150 -0.66 -11.31 -3.32
C PHE A 150 0.23 -12.04 -2.31
N SER A 151 1.39 -12.55 -2.77
CA SER A 151 2.40 -13.17 -1.90
C SER A 151 2.92 -12.22 -0.81
N TYR A 152 2.89 -10.92 -1.10
CA TYR A 152 3.35 -9.86 -0.22
C TYR A 152 2.23 -8.84 -0.02
N PRO A 153 1.54 -8.82 1.13
CA PRO A 153 0.40 -7.94 1.40
C PRO A 153 0.83 -6.50 1.71
N VAL A 154 2.09 -6.29 2.10
CA VAL A 154 2.66 -4.97 2.40
C VAL A 154 3.90 -4.74 1.54
N THR A 155 3.79 -3.79 0.62
CA THR A 155 4.91 -3.34 -0.23
C THR A 155 4.75 -1.85 -0.51
N ASP A 156 5.85 -1.13 -0.67
CA ASP A 156 5.85 0.32 -0.94
C ASP A 156 5.04 0.67 -2.19
N ARG A 157 5.07 -0.21 -3.20
CA ARG A 157 4.38 0.01 -4.49
C ARG A 157 2.85 0.01 -4.41
N TYR A 158 2.26 -0.31 -3.26
CA TYR A 158 0.82 -0.26 -3.05
C TYR A 158 0.33 1.10 -2.57
N PHE A 159 1.22 1.98 -2.10
CA PHE A 159 0.85 3.24 -1.45
C PHE A 159 0.77 4.45 -2.37
N PHE A 160 1.03 4.33 -3.68
CA PHE A 160 1.00 5.47 -4.60
C PHE A 160 -0.33 6.23 -4.64
N LEU A 161 -1.46 5.52 -4.64
CA LEU A 161 -2.78 6.14 -4.70
C LEU A 161 -3.30 6.52 -3.29
N PRO A 162 -3.09 5.68 -2.25
CA PRO A 162 -3.33 6.09 -0.86
C PRO A 162 -2.55 7.35 -0.43
N SER A 163 -1.30 7.52 -0.87
CA SER A 163 -0.47 8.66 -0.48
C SER A 163 -0.99 10.00 -0.97
N VAL A 164 -1.68 10.04 -2.12
CA VAL A 164 -2.36 11.25 -2.58
C VAL A 164 -3.43 11.68 -1.58
N GLY A 165 -4.29 10.74 -1.16
CA GLY A 165 -5.29 11.00 -0.12
C GLY A 165 -4.66 11.41 1.22
N ALA A 166 -3.56 10.76 1.61
CA ALA A 166 -2.84 11.07 2.85
C ALA A 166 -2.22 12.48 2.85
N VAL A 167 -1.54 12.88 1.78
CA VAL A 167 -0.91 14.21 1.68
C VAL A 167 -1.98 15.31 1.71
N ILE A 168 -3.08 15.15 0.98
CA ILE A 168 -4.19 16.12 1.01
C ILE A 168 -4.83 16.16 2.41
N LEU A 169 -4.99 15.02 3.08
CA LEU A 169 -5.53 14.96 4.45
C LEU A 169 -4.61 15.66 5.45
N ILE A 170 -3.30 15.44 5.35
CA ILE A 170 -2.30 16.11 6.20
C ILE A 170 -2.35 17.62 5.96
N ALA A 171 -2.35 18.07 4.70
CA ALA A 171 -2.47 19.49 4.37
C ALA A 171 -3.76 20.10 4.96
N TRP A 172 -4.90 19.42 4.80
CA TRP A 172 -6.17 19.85 5.37
C TRP A 172 -6.12 19.93 6.91
N LEU A 173 -5.53 18.94 7.58
CA LEU A 173 -5.36 18.93 9.04
C LEU A 173 -4.49 20.09 9.51
N VAL A 174 -3.40 20.38 8.80
CA VAL A 174 -2.52 21.52 9.10
C VAL A 174 -3.29 22.82 9.00
N PHE A 175 -4.03 23.06 7.91
CA PHE A 175 -4.86 24.26 7.77
C PHE A 175 -5.91 24.37 8.89
N LYS A 176 -6.61 23.26 9.18
CA LYS A 176 -7.63 23.24 10.24
C LYS A 176 -7.04 23.50 11.62
N ALA A 177 -5.83 23.02 11.88
CA ALA A 177 -5.13 23.31 13.13
C ALA A 177 -4.69 24.78 13.20
N THR A 178 -4.19 25.35 12.10
CA THR A 178 -3.73 26.76 12.06
C THR A 178 -4.85 27.77 12.27
N ASP A 179 -6.11 27.45 11.92
CA ASP A 179 -7.28 28.31 12.16
C ASP A 179 -7.46 28.68 13.65
N HIS A 180 -6.97 27.82 14.56
CA HIS A 180 -7.16 27.95 16.00
C HIS A 180 -5.89 28.40 16.74
N LEU A 181 -4.81 28.71 16.01
CA LEU A 181 -3.50 28.97 16.59
C LEU A 181 -3.12 30.47 16.52
N PRO A 182 -2.53 31.05 17.59
CA PRO A 182 -1.95 32.40 17.53
C PRO A 182 -0.76 32.46 16.55
N LYS A 183 -0.42 33.66 16.05
CA LYS A 183 0.59 33.84 14.98
C LYS A 183 1.95 33.18 15.23
N TRP A 184 2.43 33.12 16.48
CA TRP A 184 3.69 32.45 16.83
C TRP A 184 3.61 30.92 16.69
N ASN A 185 2.42 30.34 16.83
CA ASN A 185 2.18 28.92 16.61
C ASN A 185 2.11 28.56 15.12
N ILE A 186 1.84 29.52 14.22
CA ILE A 186 1.96 29.31 12.77
C ILE A 186 3.42 29.09 12.39
N VAL A 187 4.35 29.86 12.98
CA VAL A 187 5.79 29.68 12.77
C VAL A 187 6.22 28.30 13.27
N ALA A 188 5.79 27.89 14.46
CA ALA A 188 6.07 26.57 15.01
C ALA A 188 5.49 25.44 14.14
N ALA A 189 4.24 25.57 13.65
CA ALA A 189 3.62 24.61 12.75
C ALA A 189 4.35 24.52 11.40
N THR A 190 4.76 25.65 10.84
CA THR A 190 5.54 25.71 9.59
C THR A 190 6.90 25.05 9.78
N ALA A 191 7.58 25.33 10.89
CA ALA A 191 8.85 24.70 11.24
C ALA A 191 8.71 23.17 11.41
N LEU A 192 7.62 22.71 12.02
CA LEU A 192 7.32 21.28 12.17
C LEU A 192 7.09 20.60 10.80
N VAL A 193 6.28 21.20 9.93
CA VAL A 193 6.04 20.68 8.56
C VAL A 193 7.33 20.65 7.76
N ALA A 194 8.16 21.69 7.86
CA ALA A 194 9.47 21.75 7.22
C ALA A 194 10.41 20.66 7.75
N ALA A 195 10.45 20.44 9.06
CA ALA A 195 11.25 19.38 9.68
C ALA A 195 10.82 17.97 9.21
N ILE A 196 9.51 17.69 9.16
CA ILE A 196 8.99 16.42 8.65
C ILE A 196 9.33 16.25 7.17
N SER A 197 9.14 17.31 6.38
CA SER A 197 9.47 17.30 4.95
C SER A 197 10.96 17.07 4.70
N PHE A 198 11.83 17.62 5.56
CA PHE A 198 13.27 17.37 5.51
C PHE A 198 13.62 15.90 5.85
N VAL A 199 12.95 15.30 6.84
CA VAL A 199 13.10 13.87 7.15
C VAL A 199 12.69 13.00 5.95
N TRP A 200 11.56 13.30 5.31
CA TRP A 200 11.12 12.59 4.10
C TRP A 200 12.09 12.79 2.94
N LEU A 201 12.58 14.01 2.71
CA LEU A 201 13.57 14.29 1.68
C LEU A 201 14.83 13.43 1.86
N ARG A 202 15.35 13.36 3.09
CA ARG A 202 16.51 12.52 3.39
C ARG A 202 16.24 11.05 3.09
N LYS A 203 15.10 10.52 3.54
CA LYS A 203 14.67 9.14 3.25
C LYS A 203 14.55 8.88 1.75
N THR A 204 14.04 9.84 0.97
CA THR A 204 13.94 9.73 -0.48
C THR A 204 15.31 9.70 -1.14
N VAL A 205 16.25 10.54 -0.72
CA VAL A 205 17.62 10.54 -1.25
C VAL A 205 18.34 9.23 -0.91
N ASP A 206 18.24 8.76 0.33
CA ASP A 206 18.81 7.48 0.76
C ASP A 206 18.23 6.34 -0.10
N TYR A 207 16.91 6.32 -0.29
CA TYR A 207 16.23 5.35 -1.13
C TYR A 207 16.71 5.40 -2.59
N MET A 208 16.78 6.59 -3.20
CA MET A 208 17.25 6.75 -4.58
C MET A 208 18.70 6.28 -4.77
N SER A 209 19.55 6.44 -3.76
CA SER A 209 20.93 5.95 -3.80
C SER A 209 21.01 4.42 -3.95
N GLU A 210 20.06 3.68 -3.35
CA GLU A 210 19.99 2.21 -3.48
C GLU A 210 19.64 1.75 -4.89
N TRP A 211 18.99 2.59 -5.70
CA TRP A 211 18.60 2.29 -7.09
C TRP A 211 19.66 2.64 -8.13
N GLN A 212 20.76 3.28 -7.73
CA GLN A 212 21.85 3.60 -8.67
C GLN A 212 22.57 2.35 -9.17
N ASP A 213 22.71 1.32 -8.32
CA ASP A 213 23.23 0.01 -8.71
C ASP A 213 22.14 -1.06 -8.54
N PRO A 214 21.76 -1.78 -9.61
CA PRO A 214 20.84 -2.89 -9.53
C PRO A 214 21.25 -3.97 -8.49
N ARG A 215 22.56 -4.18 -8.25
CA ARG A 215 23.07 -5.07 -7.20
C ARG A 215 22.81 -4.50 -5.81
N SER A 216 22.91 -3.19 -5.62
CA SER A 216 22.64 -2.54 -4.33
C SER A 216 21.19 -2.64 -3.91
N VAL A 217 20.23 -2.67 -4.85
CA VAL A 217 18.80 -2.86 -4.53
C VAL A 217 18.57 -4.22 -3.87
N TRP A 218 19.05 -5.30 -4.47
CA TRP A 218 18.86 -6.65 -3.92
C TRP A 218 19.68 -6.88 -2.67
N TYR A 219 20.90 -6.36 -2.62
CA TYR A 219 21.72 -6.41 -1.41
C TYR A 219 21.05 -5.66 -0.25
N ALA A 220 20.57 -4.43 -0.49
CA ALA A 220 19.81 -3.66 0.50
C ALA A 220 18.52 -4.37 0.91
N ALA A 221 17.81 -5.00 -0.04
CA ALA A 221 16.63 -5.81 0.27
C ALA A 221 16.98 -6.94 1.25
N THR A 222 18.05 -7.71 1.01
CA THR A 222 18.49 -8.78 1.93
C THR A 222 18.93 -8.31 3.30
N ARG A 223 19.42 -7.06 3.43
CA ARG A 223 19.76 -6.48 4.73
C ARG A 223 18.53 -6.01 5.52
N LYS A 224 17.42 -5.76 4.83
CA LYS A 224 16.21 -5.17 5.41
C LYS A 224 15.05 -6.16 5.56
N THR A 225 15.14 -7.33 4.95
CA THR A 225 14.13 -8.39 5.03
C THR A 225 14.74 -9.70 5.48
N ASN A 226 14.02 -10.42 6.33
CA ASN A 226 14.35 -11.80 6.70
C ASN A 226 13.76 -12.82 5.72
N ASP A 227 13.28 -12.35 4.55
CA ASP A 227 12.72 -13.22 3.54
C ASP A 227 13.79 -14.03 2.80
N VAL A 228 13.75 -15.32 3.04
CA VAL A 228 14.48 -16.38 2.35
C VAL A 228 14.34 -16.25 0.82
N HIS A 229 13.15 -15.96 0.29
CA HIS A 229 12.94 -15.88 -1.16
C HIS A 229 13.68 -14.69 -1.79
N VAL A 230 13.68 -13.54 -1.12
CA VAL A 230 14.41 -12.36 -1.60
C VAL A 230 15.92 -12.62 -1.61
N TYR A 231 16.43 -13.36 -0.63
CA TYR A 231 17.84 -13.75 -0.55
C TYR A 231 18.22 -14.74 -1.66
N TYR A 232 17.41 -15.76 -1.90
CA TYR A 232 17.76 -16.88 -2.80
C TYR A 232 17.38 -16.65 -4.27
N GLU A 233 16.39 -15.83 -4.58
CA GLU A 233 15.98 -15.58 -5.97
C GLU A 233 16.54 -14.27 -6.53
N GLY A 234 16.76 -13.26 -5.69
CA GLY A 234 17.21 -11.93 -6.11
C GLY A 234 18.69 -11.89 -6.50
N ILE A 235 19.56 -12.33 -5.60
CA ILE A 235 21.02 -12.21 -5.78
C ILE A 235 21.56 -13.11 -6.92
N PRO A 236 21.26 -14.42 -6.99
CA PRO A 236 21.83 -15.29 -8.02
C PRO A 236 21.42 -14.90 -9.45
N ARG A 237 20.17 -14.46 -9.63
CA ARG A 237 19.63 -14.04 -10.94
C ARG A 237 20.28 -12.77 -11.47
N GLN A 238 20.78 -11.93 -10.56
CA GLN A 238 21.55 -10.74 -10.88
C GLN A 238 22.98 -11.11 -11.31
N ILE A 239 23.63 -11.98 -10.54
CA ILE A 239 25.00 -12.47 -10.82
C ILE A 239 25.05 -13.21 -12.17
N GLY A 240 24.04 -14.03 -12.47
CA GLY A 240 23.93 -14.73 -13.76
C GLY A 240 23.73 -13.81 -14.96
N LYS A 241 23.09 -12.64 -14.78
CA LYS A 241 23.00 -11.60 -15.82
C LYS A 241 24.32 -10.87 -16.04
N ASP A 242 25.14 -10.76 -15.00
CA ASP A 242 26.43 -10.09 -15.06
C ASP A 242 27.56 -10.99 -15.60
N GLY A 243 27.23 -12.22 -16.03
CA GLY A 243 28.13 -13.12 -16.74
C GLY A 243 29.16 -13.85 -15.86
N ASN A 244 29.17 -13.62 -14.55
CA ASN A 244 30.12 -14.25 -13.62
C ASN A 244 29.64 -15.63 -13.16
N LYS A 245 29.78 -16.64 -14.04
CA LYS A 245 29.25 -18.01 -13.84
C LYS A 245 29.85 -18.74 -12.63
N ASP A 246 31.05 -18.40 -12.20
CA ASP A 246 31.75 -19.07 -11.10
C ASP A 246 31.13 -18.70 -9.73
N GLU A 247 30.77 -17.43 -9.56
CA GLU A 247 30.13 -16.92 -8.35
C GLU A 247 28.67 -17.38 -8.22
N GLU A 248 27.96 -17.49 -9.36
CA GLU A 248 26.62 -18.08 -9.44
C GLU A 248 26.62 -19.56 -9.01
N SER A 249 27.58 -20.34 -9.50
CA SER A 249 27.68 -21.78 -9.17
C SER A 249 27.96 -22.04 -7.68
N SER A 250 28.79 -21.20 -7.05
CA SER A 250 29.15 -21.31 -5.63
C SER A 250 27.99 -20.89 -4.72
N THR A 251 27.29 -19.81 -5.09
CA THR A 251 26.13 -19.29 -4.37
C THR A 251 24.96 -20.28 -4.49
N SER A 252 24.68 -20.78 -5.69
CA SER A 252 23.62 -21.77 -5.92
C SER A 252 23.86 -23.10 -5.19
N ARG A 253 25.12 -23.53 -5.03
CA ARG A 253 25.48 -24.73 -4.23
C ARG A 253 25.33 -24.51 -2.73
N ARG A 254 25.62 -23.30 -2.21
CA ARG A 254 25.32 -22.94 -0.81
C ARG A 254 23.81 -22.86 -0.56
N THR A 255 23.07 -22.30 -1.50
CA THR A 255 21.60 -22.20 -1.48
C THR A 255 20.92 -23.57 -1.42
N SER A 256 21.33 -24.51 -2.28
CA SER A 256 20.72 -25.84 -2.31
C SER A 256 20.99 -26.65 -1.05
N ARG A 257 22.16 -26.48 -0.40
CA ARG A 257 22.47 -27.10 0.88
C ARG A 257 21.59 -26.54 2.01
N THR A 258 21.48 -25.23 2.11
CA THR A 258 20.76 -24.57 3.23
C THR A 258 19.25 -24.79 3.14
N ALA A 259 18.67 -24.76 1.93
CA ALA A 259 17.26 -25.10 1.71
C ALA A 259 16.95 -26.58 2.03
N ARG A 260 17.93 -27.48 1.88
CA ARG A 260 17.80 -28.90 2.27
C ARG A 260 17.76 -29.06 3.80
N PHE A 261 18.56 -28.27 4.53
CA PHE A 261 18.54 -28.27 6.00
C PHE A 261 17.24 -27.69 6.56
N ALA A 262 16.76 -26.56 6.03
CA ALA A 262 15.49 -25.95 6.48
C ALA A 262 14.24 -26.82 6.19
N ARG A 263 14.34 -27.78 5.26
CA ARG A 263 13.28 -28.76 4.96
C ARG A 263 13.33 -30.01 5.84
N LEU A 264 14.45 -30.26 6.53
CA LEU A 264 14.61 -31.37 7.49
C LEU A 264 14.22 -30.98 8.93
N GLU A 265 14.08 -29.69 9.22
CA GLU A 265 13.68 -29.15 10.54
C GLU A 265 12.17 -28.79 10.64
N ARG A 266 11.37 -29.11 9.61
CA ARG A 266 9.89 -29.04 9.66
C ARG A 266 9.30 -30.44 9.61
#